data_AF-A0A1I1QHI5-F1
#
_entry.id   AF-A0A1I1QHI5-F1
#
_cell.length_a   1.000
_cell.length_b   1.000
_cell.length_c   1.000
_cell.angle_alpha   90.00
_cell.angle_beta   90.00
_cell.angle_gamma   90.00
#
_symmetry.space_group_name_H-M   'P 1'
#
loop_
_entity.id
_entity.type
_entity.pdbx_description
1 polymer ?
#
loop_
_entity_poly.entity_id
_entity_poly.type
_entity_poly.pdbx_seq_one_letter_code
_entity_poly.pdbx_strand_id
1 'polypeptide(L)'
;MDWDELLNPLSPLYQDAMREQQRLVNLQDGLITATKRLVSSIYPQIYHLESAGYTELDTTIIAECVKLSCRLNEIIAKHYVEE
;
A
#
# COMPACT_ATOMS: atom_id res chain seq x y z
N MET A 1 22.40 -13.64 -7.24
CA MET A 1 21.01 -13.25 -7.49
C MET A 1 20.75 -13.54 -8.95
N ASP A 2 19.84 -14.45 -9.25
CA ASP A 2 19.60 -14.92 -10.61
C ASP A 2 18.63 -13.97 -11.32
N TRP A 3 19.19 -12.90 -11.88
CA TRP A 3 18.42 -11.85 -12.54
C TRP A 3 17.68 -12.36 -13.78
N ASP A 4 18.18 -13.41 -14.43
CA ASP A 4 17.53 -14.02 -15.60
C ASP A 4 16.26 -14.78 -15.19
N GLU A 5 16.27 -15.46 -14.04
CA GLU A 5 15.04 -16.02 -13.47
C GLU A 5 14.09 -14.91 -13.05
N LEU A 6 14.56 -13.85 -12.37
CA LEU A 6 13.71 -12.77 -11.88
C LEU A 6 13.07 -11.94 -13.01
N LEU A 7 13.63 -11.94 -14.22
CA LEU A 7 13.07 -11.25 -15.38
C LEU A 7 12.22 -12.18 -16.27
N ASN A 8 12.27 -13.50 -16.06
CA ASN A 8 11.47 -14.45 -16.79
C ASN A 8 10.07 -14.58 -16.15
N PRO A 9 8.99 -14.15 -16.83
CA PRO A 9 7.64 -14.19 -16.27
C PRO A 9 7.10 -15.59 -15.97
N LEU A 10 7.72 -16.62 -16.54
CA LEU A 10 7.38 -18.02 -16.30
C LEU A 10 8.22 -18.66 -15.18
N SER A 11 9.20 -17.96 -14.62
CA SER A 11 10.00 -18.51 -13.53
C SER A 11 9.21 -18.51 -12.21
N PRO A 12 9.46 -19.48 -11.32
CA PRO A 12 8.90 -19.46 -9.97
C PRO A 12 9.29 -18.20 -9.20
N LEU A 13 10.55 -17.75 -9.33
CA LEU A 13 11.07 -16.57 -8.63
C LEU A 13 10.33 -15.29 -9.01
N TYR A 14 10.04 -15.08 -10.29
CA TYR A 14 9.23 -13.94 -10.74
C TYR A 14 7.80 -14.04 -10.21
N GLN A 15 7.18 -15.21 -10.28
CA GLN A 15 5.80 -15.39 -9.81
C GLN A 15 5.65 -15.12 -8.31
N ASP A 16 6.60 -15.56 -7.50
CA ASP A 16 6.59 -15.29 -6.06
C ASP A 16 6.84 -13.81 -5.76
N ALA A 17 7.78 -13.17 -6.47
CA ALA A 17 7.98 -11.73 -6.36
C ALA A 17 6.72 -10.92 -6.75
N MET A 18 6.02 -11.31 -7.83
CA MET A 18 4.77 -10.67 -8.24
C MET A 18 3.64 -10.89 -7.24
N ARG A 19 3.53 -12.10 -6.65
CA ARG A 19 2.54 -12.37 -5.59
C ARG A 19 2.76 -11.48 -4.39
N GLU A 20 4.00 -11.29 -3.99
CA GLU A 20 4.36 -10.41 -2.88
C GLU A 20 4.03 -8.94 -3.21
N GLN A 21 4.37 -8.47 -4.40
CA GLN A 21 3.97 -7.14 -4.87
C GLN A 21 2.46 -6.95 -4.87
N GLN A 22 1.70 -7.95 -5.33
CA GLN A 22 0.24 -7.89 -5.35
C GLN A 22 -0.35 -7.80 -3.93
N ARG A 23 0.21 -8.52 -2.95
CA ARG A 23 -0.21 -8.43 -1.55
C ARG A 23 0.00 -7.02 -0.98
N LEU A 24 1.17 -6.43 -1.26
CA LEU A 24 1.49 -5.07 -0.87
C LEU A 24 0.52 -4.05 -1.46
N VAL A 25 0.25 -4.15 -2.76
CA VAL A 25 -0.71 -3.26 -3.46
C VAL A 25 -2.11 -3.40 -2.86
N ASN A 26 -2.59 -4.63 -2.63
CA ASN A 26 -3.90 -4.86 -2.03
C ASN A 26 -4.01 -4.24 -0.63
N LEU A 27 -2.95 -4.31 0.18
CA LEU A 27 -2.90 -3.66 1.50
C LEU A 27 -2.95 -2.13 1.36
N GLN A 28 -2.21 -1.56 0.43
CA GLN A 28 -2.22 -0.11 0.16
C GLN A 28 -3.62 0.38 -0.20
N ASP A 29 -4.28 -0.28 -1.16
CA ASP A 29 -5.64 0.06 -1.59
C ASP A 29 -6.65 -0.03 -0.44
N GLY A 30 -6.51 -1.07 0.40
CA GLY A 30 -7.32 -1.25 1.60
C GLY A 30 -7.13 -0.11 2.62
N LEU A 31 -5.88 0.25 2.92
CA LEU A 31 -5.54 1.33 3.84
C LEU A 31 -6.05 2.69 3.34
N ILE A 32 -5.86 2.99 2.05
CA ILE A 32 -6.33 4.23 1.44
C ILE A 32 -7.86 4.31 1.55
N THR A 33 -8.57 3.24 1.20
CA THR A 33 -10.03 3.19 1.26
C THR A 33 -10.53 3.37 2.69
N ALA A 34 -9.94 2.67 3.66
CA ALA A 34 -10.33 2.76 5.07
C ALA A 34 -10.06 4.17 5.63
N THR A 35 -8.91 4.75 5.32
CA THR A 35 -8.52 6.08 5.78
C THR A 35 -9.45 7.15 5.21
N LYS A 36 -9.74 7.13 3.91
CA LYS A 36 -10.69 8.07 3.29
C LYS A 36 -12.07 8.02 3.95
N ARG A 37 -12.57 6.81 4.23
CA ARG A 37 -13.85 6.62 4.94
C ARG A 37 -13.80 7.19 6.36
N LEU A 38 -12.73 6.91 7.09
CA LEU A 38 -12.55 7.39 8.46
C LEU A 38 -12.46 8.91 8.51
N VAL A 39 -11.63 9.52 7.66
CA VAL A 39 -11.50 10.98 7.56
C VAL A 39 -12.84 11.64 7.25
N SER A 40 -13.60 11.09 6.29
CA SER A 40 -14.93 11.61 5.94
C SER A 40 -15.93 11.52 7.10
N SER A 41 -15.81 10.49 7.94
CA SER A 41 -16.69 10.32 9.11
C SER A 41 -16.33 11.24 10.28
N ILE A 42 -15.05 11.58 10.46
CA ILE A 42 -14.57 12.39 11.58
C ILE A 42 -14.57 13.89 11.23
N TYR A 43 -14.24 14.23 9.99
CA TYR A 43 -14.05 15.59 9.52
C TYR A 43 -15.02 15.92 8.37
N PRO A 44 -16.34 16.08 8.62
CA PRO A 44 -17.30 16.39 7.56
C PRO A 44 -16.98 17.70 6.82
N GLN A 45 -16.21 18.62 7.43
CA GLN A 45 -15.72 19.81 6.75
C GLN A 45 -14.85 19.54 5.51
N ILE A 46 -14.37 18.30 5.31
CA ILE A 46 -13.68 17.96 4.07
C ILE A 46 -14.54 18.26 2.84
N TYR A 47 -15.88 18.19 2.98
CA TYR A 47 -16.82 18.47 1.89
C TYR A 47 -16.84 19.93 1.44
N HIS A 48 -16.23 20.82 2.24
CA HIS A 48 -16.15 22.25 2.01
C HIS A 48 -14.72 22.72 1.70
N LEU A 49 -13.78 21.80 1.51
CA LEU A 49 -12.43 22.17 1.08
C LEU A 49 -12.45 22.75 -0.35
N GLU A 50 -11.55 23.68 -0.61
CA GLU A 50 -11.24 24.06 -1.97
C GLU A 50 -10.55 22.90 -2.69
N SER A 51 -10.58 22.91 -4.03
CA SER A 51 -9.98 21.84 -4.85
C SER A 51 -8.52 21.52 -4.48
N ALA A 52 -7.74 22.56 -4.16
CA ALA A 52 -6.35 22.40 -3.70
C ALA A 52 -6.26 21.61 -2.39
N GLY A 53 -7.15 21.88 -1.43
CA GLY A 53 -7.19 21.16 -0.14
C GLY A 53 -7.62 19.70 -0.29
N TYR A 54 -8.57 19.41 -1.17
CA TYR A 54 -8.90 18.01 -1.50
C TYR A 54 -7.71 17.27 -2.11
N THR A 55 -7.02 17.91 -3.05
CA THR A 55 -5.88 17.31 -3.74
C THR A 55 -4.73 17.04 -2.77
N GLU A 56 -4.44 18.00 -1.89
CA GLU A 56 -3.43 17.86 -0.84
C GLU A 56 -3.79 16.72 0.11
N LEU A 57 -5.03 16.70 0.62
CA LEU A 57 -5.51 15.63 1.50
C LEU A 57 -5.41 14.25 0.84
N ASP A 58 -5.85 14.12 -0.40
CA ASP A 58 -5.82 12.85 -1.14
C ASP A 58 -4.38 12.36 -1.33
N THR A 59 -3.49 13.25 -1.75
CA THR A 59 -2.06 12.97 -1.96
C THR A 59 -1.39 12.55 -0.66
N THR A 60 -1.70 13.24 0.45
CA THR A 60 -1.19 12.90 1.78
C THR A 60 -1.66 11.53 2.23
N ILE A 61 -2.96 11.22 2.09
CA ILE A 61 -3.50 9.91 2.47
C ILE A 61 -2.78 8.80 1.70
N ILE A 62 -2.62 8.95 0.39
CA ILE A 62 -1.95 7.96 -0.45
C ILE A 62 -0.49 7.78 0.01
N ALA A 63 0.27 8.87 0.12
CA ALA A 63 1.69 8.82 0.49
C ALA A 63 1.92 8.15 1.85
N GLU A 64 1.11 8.48 2.85
CA GLU A 64 1.26 7.91 4.19
C GLU A 64 0.76 6.46 4.26
N CYS A 65 -0.29 6.08 3.53
CA CYS A 65 -0.73 4.68 3.45
C CYS A 65 0.32 3.80 2.77
N VAL A 66 0.98 4.29 1.71
CA VAL A 66 2.09 3.59 1.06
C VAL A 66 3.24 3.36 2.04
N LYS A 67 3.71 4.41 2.72
CA LYS A 67 4.78 4.29 3.73
C LYS A 67 4.42 3.31 4.84
N LEU A 68 3.19 3.40 5.35
CA LEU A 68 2.69 2.50 6.39
C LEU A 68 2.68 1.05 5.90
N SER A 69 2.17 0.79 4.69
CA SER A 69 2.12 -0.56 4.11
C SER A 69 3.50 -1.20 4.01
N CYS A 70 4.50 -0.46 3.55
CA CYS A 70 5.88 -0.95 3.46
C CYS A 70 6.43 -1.30 4.84
N ARG A 71 6.20 -0.41 5.82
CA ARG A 71 6.67 -0.64 7.19
C ARG A 71 5.97 -1.83 7.86
N LEU A 72 4.69 -2.02 7.61
CA LEU A 72 3.96 -3.20 8.06
C LEU A 72 4.56 -4.47 7.44
N ASN A 73 4.85 -4.46 6.14
CA ASN A 73 5.46 -5.59 5.48
C ASN A 73 6.84 -5.93 6.04
N GLU A 74 7.69 -4.93 6.27
CA GLU A 74 9.00 -5.11 6.90
C GLU A 74 8.90 -5.74 8.28
N ILE A 75 7.93 -5.28 9.11
CA ILE A 75 7.69 -5.84 10.44
C ILE A 75 7.24 -7.30 10.33
N ILE A 76 6.28 -7.58 9.44
CA ILE A 76 5.76 -8.94 9.25
C ILE A 76 6.88 -9.85 8.75
N ALA A 77 7.60 -9.48 7.68
CA ALA A 77 8.68 -10.27 7.12
C ALA A 77 9.82 -10.53 8.13
N LYS A 78 10.12 -9.55 9.00
CA LYS A 78 11.16 -9.69 10.04
C LYS A 78 10.76 -10.64 11.17
N HIS A 79 9.48 -10.68 11.52
CA HIS A 79 8.98 -11.39 12.69
C HIS A 79 8.14 -12.63 12.35
N TYR A 80 7.97 -12.94 11.07
CA TYR A 80 7.34 -14.16 10.61
C TYR A 80 8.21 -15.37 10.99
N VAL A 81 7.61 -16.30 11.72
CA VAL A 81 8.19 -17.61 12.03
C VAL A 81 7.38 -18.62 11.22
N GLU A 82 8.03 -19.30 10.27
CA GLU A 82 7.42 -20.47 9.62
C GLU A 82 7.25 -21.56 10.68
N GLU A 83 6.01 -21.95 10.96
CA GLU A 83 5.69 -23.18 11.71
C GLU A 83 5.91 -24.44 10.85
#